data_AF-A0A4R8W4I2-F1
#
_entry.id   AF-A0A4R8W4I2-F1
#
_cell.length_a   1.000
_cell.length_b   1.000
_cell.length_c   1.000
_cell.angle_alpha   90.00
_cell.angle_beta   90.00
_cell.angle_gamma   90.00
#
_symmetry.space_group_name_H-M   'P 1'
#
loop_
_entity.id
_entity.type
_entity.pdbx_description
1 polymer ?
#
loop_
_entity_poly.entity_id
_entity_poly.type
_entity_poly.pdbx_seq_one_letter_code
_entity_poly.pdbx_strand_id
1 'polypeptide(L)'
;MRSIGGHSGPALHPPSRAYIEGETTITRHFSATRTSALTLTLLLITSLVSLGGAGQSVLAASDTRAPTTVPTIASVTPASGAMRVPTSLNASNNIVTGTSVSATFSQPLAPATIASTPAGSVSTFTLAEETGNTVSGTVALTASNTVATFTPTAPALLPNTRYTATITEAALSAAGGSLAEPVVWTFTTTPEPFTGQAPVELGVASTFAILSKTGVTNVPASVVNGNVGSSPITGAAIHLSCPEVATGIIYTVDAGGPACKTTDATLLTTTVGDMELAYADAAGRTLPNAINLGAGEIGGLTLTPGLYKWNTDLLISTDVTLTGGPNDIWIFQVAGGLDQASAKNITLAGGAQAKNVFWQVAESVSVGTTAHFEGTILGKTLIAMKTGASINGRLLAQTAVTLQSNVVTLPAQ
;
A
#
# COMPACT_ATOMS: atom_id res chain seq x y z
N MET A 1 72.58 3.22 23.92
CA MET A 1 72.84 3.66 25.31
C MET A 1 71.50 3.96 25.97
N ARG A 2 71.23 3.28 27.10
CA ARG A 2 70.26 3.46 28.22
C ARG A 2 69.03 4.37 28.02
N SER A 3 67.78 3.86 28.13
CA SER A 3 66.97 3.48 29.34
C SER A 3 66.22 4.72 29.91
N ILE A 4 64.95 4.73 30.37
CA ILE A 4 64.15 3.82 31.25
C ILE A 4 62.65 4.21 31.08
N GLY A 5 61.65 3.32 30.92
CA GLY A 5 60.78 2.72 31.97
C GLY A 5 59.37 3.35 31.96
N GLY A 6 58.20 2.70 32.14
CA GLY A 6 57.79 1.31 32.37
C GLY A 6 56.36 1.30 32.99
N HIS A 7 55.53 0.31 32.59
CA HIS A 7 54.43 -0.35 33.38
C HIS A 7 53.14 0.47 33.66
N SER A 8 51.90 -0.03 33.77
CA SER A 8 51.18 -1.32 33.56
C SER A 8 49.69 -1.04 33.97
N GLY A 9 48.66 -1.64 33.34
CA GLY A 9 47.24 -1.60 33.80
C GLY A 9 46.99 -2.48 35.06
N PRO A 10 45.76 -2.90 35.47
CA PRO A 10 44.39 -2.71 34.91
C PRO A 10 43.23 -2.46 35.95
N ALA A 11 41.98 -2.36 35.44
CA ALA A 11 40.62 -2.63 35.97
C ALA A 11 40.23 -2.63 37.48
N LEU A 12 39.05 -2.05 37.83
CA LEU A 12 38.01 -2.56 38.78
C LEU A 12 36.80 -1.59 38.97
N HIS A 13 35.57 -2.15 39.02
CA HIS A 13 34.24 -1.56 39.40
C HIS A 13 34.06 -1.54 40.96
N PRO A 14 32.90 -1.22 41.60
CA PRO A 14 32.05 0.00 41.76
C PRO A 14 31.95 0.43 43.28
N PRO A 15 30.98 1.25 43.80
CA PRO A 15 29.61 0.79 44.13
C PRO A 15 28.46 1.85 44.09
N SER A 16 27.25 1.34 44.34
CA SER A 16 25.89 1.90 44.27
C SER A 16 25.50 2.96 45.34
N ARG A 17 24.57 3.88 45.02
CA ARG A 17 23.43 4.25 45.89
C ARG A 17 22.33 5.07 45.19
N ALA A 18 21.10 4.78 45.61
CA ALA A 18 19.81 5.30 45.13
C ALA A 18 19.53 6.78 45.50
N TYR A 19 18.68 7.44 44.70
CA TYR A 19 17.78 8.50 45.19
C TYR A 19 16.47 8.53 44.40
N ILE A 20 15.41 8.92 45.11
CA ILE A 20 13.98 8.77 44.83
C ILE A 20 13.35 10.11 44.38
N GLU A 21 12.27 9.99 43.59
CA GLU A 21 11.13 10.91 43.34
C GLU A 21 11.33 12.37 42.86
N GLY A 22 10.42 12.78 41.96
CA GLY A 22 10.07 14.18 41.74
C GLY A 22 9.44 14.49 40.38
N GLU A 23 8.25 13.97 40.07
CA GLU A 23 7.43 14.53 38.99
C GLU A 23 7.01 15.96 39.36
N THR A 24 7.26 16.92 38.47
CA THR A 24 6.85 18.32 38.64
C THR A 24 5.76 18.67 37.63
N THR A 25 4.59 18.97 38.18
CA THR A 25 3.34 19.41 37.55
C THR A 25 3.51 20.67 36.69
N ILE A 26 3.01 20.66 35.45
CA ILE A 26 2.76 21.87 34.66
C ILE A 26 1.25 22.11 34.55
N THR A 27 0.81 23.17 35.21
CA THR A 27 -0.55 23.72 35.21
C THR A 27 -0.85 24.41 33.88
N ARG A 28 -1.94 24.04 33.22
CA ARG A 28 -2.62 24.91 32.24
C ARG A 28 -4.07 25.12 32.65
N HIS A 29 -4.38 26.38 32.96
CA HIS A 29 -5.74 26.87 33.15
C HIS A 29 -6.44 27.00 31.80
N PHE A 30 -7.63 26.42 31.68
CA PHE A 30 -8.70 26.96 30.84
C PHE A 30 -10.02 26.86 31.59
N SER A 31 -10.70 28.01 31.65
CA SER A 31 -12.01 28.25 32.26
C SER A 31 -13.10 27.55 31.46
N ALA A 32 -14.00 26.82 32.13
CA ALA A 32 -15.23 26.31 31.54
C ALA A 32 -16.42 26.69 32.43
N THR A 33 -17.26 27.57 31.88
CA THR A 33 -18.51 28.06 32.44
C THR A 33 -19.62 27.00 32.32
N ARG A 34 -20.52 27.02 33.31
CA ARG A 34 -21.66 26.11 33.60
C ARG A 34 -22.68 25.88 32.47
N THR A 35 -23.33 24.70 32.50
CA THR A 35 -24.79 24.37 32.42
C THR A 35 -24.91 22.87 32.02
N SER A 36 -25.82 21.98 32.44
CA SER A 36 -27.03 21.99 33.28
C SER A 36 -27.40 20.52 33.65
N ALA A 37 -28.00 20.38 34.84
CA ALA A 37 -28.94 19.35 35.35
C ALA A 37 -28.79 17.84 35.07
N LEU A 38 -28.55 17.07 36.14
CA LEU A 38 -29.17 15.76 36.36
C LEU A 38 -29.77 15.74 37.79
N THR A 39 -31.09 15.69 37.89
CA THR A 39 -31.85 15.54 39.14
C THR A 39 -31.99 14.06 39.48
N LEU A 40 -31.46 13.66 40.63
CA LEU A 40 -31.64 12.34 41.24
C LEU A 40 -32.79 12.43 42.25
N THR A 41 -33.87 11.68 42.05
CA THR A 41 -34.99 11.60 43.01
C THR A 41 -35.07 10.18 43.56
N LEU A 42 -34.75 10.04 44.85
CA LEU A 42 -34.87 8.83 45.65
C LEU A 42 -36.23 8.84 46.35
N LEU A 43 -37.05 7.80 46.15
CA LEU A 43 -38.29 7.60 46.92
C LEU A 43 -38.22 6.27 47.68
N LEU A 44 -38.08 6.37 49.00
CA LEU A 44 -38.24 5.28 49.96
C LEU A 44 -39.73 4.86 49.99
N ILE A 45 -40.03 3.57 49.86
CA ILE A 45 -41.35 3.03 50.16
C ILE A 45 -41.25 2.17 51.42
N THR A 46 -41.91 2.65 52.47
CA THR A 46 -42.17 1.97 53.73
C THR A 46 -43.28 0.93 53.57
N SER A 47 -43.06 -0.24 54.14
CA SER A 47 -44.02 -1.33 54.30
C SER A 47 -45.19 -0.96 55.21
N LEU A 48 -46.43 -1.20 54.76
CA LEU A 48 -47.61 -1.25 55.61
C LEU A 48 -48.40 -2.55 55.32
N VAL A 49 -48.58 -3.35 56.38
CA VAL A 49 -49.40 -4.56 56.40
C VAL A 49 -50.86 -4.15 56.60
N SER A 50 -51.76 -4.61 55.75
CA SER A 50 -53.19 -4.70 56.08
C SER A 50 -53.78 -6.01 55.58
N LEU A 51 -54.34 -6.77 56.51
CA LEU A 51 -55.18 -7.96 56.29
C LEU A 51 -56.46 -7.59 55.51
N GLY A 52 -56.86 -8.44 54.56
CA GLY A 52 -58.24 -8.47 54.09
C GLY A 52 -58.46 -9.24 52.78
N GLY A 53 -59.09 -10.42 52.88
CA GLY A 53 -60.12 -10.85 51.93
C GLY A 53 -59.70 -11.64 50.68
N ALA A 54 -60.05 -12.93 50.71
CA ALA A 54 -60.11 -13.93 49.64
C ALA A 54 -60.26 -13.44 48.18
N GLY A 55 -59.44 -14.04 47.30
CA GLY A 55 -59.64 -14.05 45.85
C GLY A 55 -58.37 -14.49 45.12
N GLN A 56 -58.19 -15.79 44.90
CA GLN A 56 -57.13 -16.30 44.02
C GLN A 56 -57.35 -15.75 42.61
N SER A 57 -56.38 -14.99 42.10
CA SER A 57 -56.22 -14.73 40.67
C SER A 57 -54.79 -15.10 40.30
N VAL A 58 -54.64 -16.32 39.78
CA VAL A 58 -53.42 -16.76 39.11
C VAL A 58 -53.32 -15.96 37.82
N LEU A 59 -52.59 -14.83 37.86
CA LEU A 59 -52.07 -14.22 36.64
C LEU A 59 -50.93 -15.12 36.17
N ALA A 60 -51.25 -16.10 35.33
CA ALA A 60 -50.26 -16.72 34.48
C ALA A 60 -49.69 -15.61 33.60
N ALA A 61 -48.47 -15.15 33.92
CA ALA A 61 -47.68 -14.43 32.95
C ALA A 61 -47.48 -15.39 31.78
N SER A 62 -48.22 -15.16 30.69
CA SER A 62 -47.89 -15.76 29.41
C SER A 62 -46.49 -15.26 29.05
N ASP A 63 -45.49 -16.11 29.29
CA ASP A 63 -44.14 -15.93 28.78
C ASP A 63 -44.21 -15.95 27.26
N THR A 64 -44.47 -14.79 26.67
CA THR A 64 -44.54 -14.56 25.23
C THR A 64 -43.14 -14.21 24.72
N ARG A 65 -42.13 -15.00 25.10
CA ARG A 65 -40.88 -15.01 24.33
C ARG A 65 -41.26 -15.42 22.92
N ALA A 66 -41.07 -14.48 21.98
CA ALA A 66 -41.16 -14.75 20.56
C ALA A 66 -40.29 -15.99 20.25
N PRO A 67 -40.75 -16.89 19.36
CA PRO A 67 -40.00 -18.10 19.05
C PRO A 67 -38.59 -17.72 18.57
N THR A 68 -37.58 -18.24 19.26
CA THR A 68 -36.17 -18.05 18.87
C THR A 68 -35.94 -18.82 17.58
N THR A 69 -35.61 -18.12 16.49
CA THR A 69 -35.29 -18.77 15.21
C THR A 69 -33.81 -19.10 15.16
N VAL A 70 -33.49 -20.33 14.77
CA VAL A 70 -32.11 -20.84 14.62
C VAL A 70 -31.53 -20.37 13.28
N PRO A 71 -30.40 -19.62 13.26
CA PRO A 71 -29.78 -19.21 12.00
C PRO A 71 -29.15 -20.42 11.29
N THR A 72 -29.20 -20.43 9.96
CA THR A 72 -28.50 -21.42 9.13
C THR A 72 -27.56 -20.73 8.16
N ILE A 73 -26.52 -21.43 7.72
CA ILE A 73 -25.59 -20.90 6.71
C ILE A 73 -26.18 -21.10 5.31
N ALA A 74 -26.34 -20.02 4.56
CA ALA A 74 -26.79 -20.05 3.17
C ALA A 74 -25.60 -20.27 2.21
N SER A 75 -24.47 -19.63 2.48
CA SER A 75 -23.23 -19.81 1.71
C SER A 75 -22.01 -19.32 2.47
N VAL A 76 -20.84 -19.84 2.09
CA VAL A 76 -19.53 -19.34 2.54
C VAL A 76 -18.71 -18.95 1.32
N THR A 77 -17.90 -17.91 1.48
CA THR A 77 -16.91 -17.46 0.50
C THR A 77 -15.57 -17.34 1.21
N PRO A 78 -14.48 -17.94 0.69
CA PRO A 78 -14.45 -18.89 -0.42
C PRO A 78 -15.29 -20.15 -0.12
N ALA A 79 -15.71 -20.86 -1.17
CA ALA A 79 -16.42 -22.13 -1.00
C ALA A 79 -15.55 -23.14 -0.24
N SER A 80 -16.17 -24.02 0.54
CA SER A 80 -15.42 -25.04 1.30
C SER A 80 -14.61 -25.94 0.36
N GLY A 81 -13.32 -26.09 0.63
CA GLY A 81 -12.36 -26.83 -0.19
C GLY A 81 -11.85 -26.07 -1.41
N ALA A 82 -12.18 -24.78 -1.58
CA ALA A 82 -11.69 -23.99 -2.69
C ALA A 82 -10.15 -23.94 -2.70
N MET A 83 -9.56 -24.22 -3.86
CA MET A 83 -8.13 -24.11 -4.10
C MET A 83 -7.82 -22.86 -4.91
N ARG A 84 -6.58 -22.35 -4.80
CA ARG A 84 -6.10 -21.19 -5.55
C ARG A 84 -6.97 -19.95 -5.33
N VAL A 85 -7.41 -19.73 -4.09
CA VAL A 85 -8.20 -18.55 -3.75
C VAL A 85 -7.28 -17.33 -3.71
N PRO A 86 -7.53 -16.28 -4.53
CA PRO A 86 -6.80 -15.03 -4.38
C PRO A 86 -7.29 -14.39 -3.08
N THR A 87 -6.48 -14.32 -2.04
CA THR A 87 -6.86 -13.66 -0.79
C THR A 87 -5.71 -12.77 -0.36
N SER A 88 -5.86 -11.46 -0.44
CA SER A 88 -4.79 -10.54 -0.10
C SER A 88 -5.30 -9.29 0.59
N LEU A 89 -6.09 -9.36 1.66
CA LEU A 89 -6.45 -8.14 2.39
C LEU A 89 -5.26 -7.65 3.24
N ASN A 90 -4.76 -6.47 2.88
CA ASN A 90 -3.89 -5.55 3.63
C ASN A 90 -2.40 -5.89 3.83
N ALA A 91 -1.56 -5.21 3.03
CA ALA A 91 -0.55 -4.29 3.54
C ALA A 91 -0.45 -3.10 2.56
N SER A 92 -0.13 -1.92 3.09
CA SER A 92 -0.19 -0.60 2.44
C SER A 92 0.22 -0.60 0.96
N ASN A 93 -0.68 -0.11 0.10
CA ASN A 93 -0.49 0.24 -1.32
C ASN A 93 -0.59 -0.91 -2.37
N ASN A 94 -1.04 -2.10 -1.99
CA ASN A 94 -1.52 -3.12 -2.96
C ASN A 94 -3.05 -3.04 -3.09
N ILE A 95 -3.57 -2.93 -4.33
CA ILE A 95 -4.99 -3.12 -4.62
C ILE A 95 -5.30 -4.60 -4.43
N VAL A 96 -6.01 -4.86 -3.35
CA VAL A 96 -6.52 -6.17 -3.01
C VAL A 96 -7.73 -6.48 -3.88
N THR A 97 -7.56 -7.28 -4.91
CA THR A 97 -8.68 -8.03 -5.53
C THR A 97 -8.72 -9.46 -4.98
N GLY A 98 -8.54 -9.59 -3.66
CA GLY A 98 -8.69 -10.87 -2.97
C GLY A 98 -10.15 -11.16 -2.67
N THR A 99 -10.57 -12.41 -2.84
CA THR A 99 -11.81 -12.98 -2.33
C THR A 99 -11.89 -12.75 -0.81
N SER A 100 -12.91 -12.02 -0.37
CA SER A 100 -13.18 -11.82 1.06
C SER A 100 -13.61 -13.13 1.72
N VAL A 101 -13.19 -13.33 2.97
CA VAL A 101 -13.63 -14.47 3.79
C VAL A 101 -14.96 -14.08 4.44
N SER A 102 -16.08 -14.65 3.99
CA SER A 102 -17.42 -14.28 4.46
C SER A 102 -18.37 -15.46 4.59
N ALA A 103 -19.36 -15.30 5.45
CA ALA A 103 -20.45 -16.23 5.70
C ALA A 103 -21.80 -15.51 5.54
N THR A 104 -22.68 -16.07 4.71
CA THR A 104 -24.06 -15.58 4.51
C THR A 104 -25.03 -16.44 5.28
N PHE A 105 -25.86 -15.83 6.12
CA PHE A 105 -26.84 -16.48 6.97
C PHE A 105 -28.24 -16.35 6.38
N SER A 106 -29.11 -17.32 6.67
CA SER A 106 -30.51 -17.33 6.25
C SER A 106 -31.38 -16.25 6.91
N GLN A 107 -30.86 -15.62 7.98
CA GLN A 107 -31.54 -14.59 8.74
C GLN A 107 -30.53 -13.66 9.44
N PRO A 108 -30.95 -12.44 9.85
CA PRO A 108 -30.08 -11.48 10.53
C PRO A 108 -29.48 -12.02 11.84
N LEU A 109 -28.17 -11.81 12.03
CA LEU A 109 -27.46 -12.08 13.28
C LEU A 109 -27.55 -10.91 14.27
N ALA A 110 -27.36 -11.20 15.55
CA ALA A 110 -27.17 -10.20 16.60
C ALA A 110 -25.72 -9.66 16.52
N PRO A 111 -25.50 -8.38 16.18
CA PRO A 111 -24.14 -7.87 15.90
C PRO A 111 -23.15 -8.03 17.07
N ALA A 112 -23.62 -7.95 18.31
CA ALA A 112 -22.78 -8.13 19.50
C ALA A 112 -22.26 -9.56 19.70
N THR A 113 -22.78 -10.52 18.95
CA THR A 113 -22.43 -11.95 19.08
C THR A 113 -21.52 -12.43 17.94
N ILE A 114 -21.21 -11.59 16.97
CA ILE A 114 -20.28 -11.91 15.88
C ILE A 114 -19.07 -10.98 15.95
N ALA A 115 -17.93 -11.48 16.42
CA ALA A 115 -16.73 -10.68 16.62
C ALA A 115 -15.46 -11.50 16.45
N SER A 116 -14.39 -10.81 16.04
CA SER A 116 -13.01 -11.25 16.16
C SER A 116 -12.28 -10.21 17.01
N THR A 117 -11.78 -10.59 18.19
CA THR A 117 -10.82 -9.86 19.08
C THR A 117 -10.83 -8.32 19.05
N PRO A 118 -11.07 -7.63 20.19
CA PRO A 118 -10.18 -7.70 21.36
C PRO A 118 -10.84 -8.28 22.63
N ALA A 119 -10.04 -8.40 23.71
CA ALA A 119 -10.40 -9.03 24.98
C ALA A 119 -11.73 -8.54 25.58
N GLY A 120 -12.64 -9.49 25.85
CA GLY A 120 -13.96 -9.25 26.45
C GLY A 120 -15.15 -9.74 25.62
N SER A 121 -14.92 -10.14 24.36
CA SER A 121 -15.92 -10.78 23.49
C SER A 121 -15.53 -12.22 23.18
N VAL A 122 -16.50 -13.13 23.10
CA VAL A 122 -16.27 -14.49 22.59
C VAL A 122 -15.91 -14.35 21.10
N SER A 123 -14.69 -14.74 20.71
CA SER A 123 -14.29 -14.77 19.30
C SER A 123 -15.12 -15.81 18.56
N THR A 124 -16.18 -15.35 17.93
CA THR A 124 -17.18 -16.20 17.29
C THR A 124 -16.92 -16.38 15.81
N PHE A 125 -16.08 -15.57 15.17
CA PHE A 125 -15.60 -15.82 13.81
C PHE A 125 -14.07 -15.69 13.80
N THR A 126 -13.38 -16.81 13.59
CA THR A 126 -11.93 -16.91 13.55
C THR A 126 -11.43 -17.48 12.23
N LEU A 127 -10.16 -17.19 11.92
CA LEU A 127 -9.43 -17.73 10.78
C LEU A 127 -8.09 -18.25 11.29
N ALA A 128 -7.71 -19.47 10.93
CA ALA A 128 -6.47 -20.10 11.36
C ALA A 128 -5.77 -20.84 10.23
N GLU A 129 -4.44 -20.86 10.26
CA GLU A 129 -3.59 -21.68 9.39
C GLU A 129 -3.73 -23.17 9.74
N GLU A 130 -3.35 -24.06 8.81
CA GLU A 130 -3.24 -25.51 9.06
C GLU A 130 -2.27 -25.85 10.21
N THR A 131 -1.30 -24.97 10.47
CA THR A 131 -0.36 -25.08 11.60
C THR A 131 -1.00 -24.74 12.96
N GLY A 132 -2.24 -24.23 12.98
CA GLY A 132 -2.95 -23.79 14.18
C GLY A 132 -2.71 -22.33 14.55
N ASN A 133 -1.89 -21.59 13.80
CA ASN A 133 -1.68 -20.15 14.02
C ASN A 133 -2.96 -19.37 13.69
N THR A 134 -3.41 -18.50 14.58
CA THR A 134 -4.58 -17.64 14.35
C THR A 134 -4.20 -16.40 13.54
N VAL A 135 -5.02 -16.09 12.53
CA VAL A 135 -4.93 -14.84 11.77
C VAL A 135 -5.64 -13.75 12.55
N SER A 136 -4.94 -12.64 12.81
CA SER A 136 -5.56 -11.46 13.41
C SER A 136 -6.46 -10.77 12.39
N GLY A 137 -7.64 -10.29 12.81
CA GLY A 137 -8.59 -9.64 11.90
C GLY A 137 -9.77 -9.02 12.62
N THR A 138 -10.60 -8.32 11.85
CA THR A 138 -11.87 -7.71 12.27
C THR A 138 -13.04 -8.33 11.51
N VAL A 139 -14.22 -8.36 12.12
CA VAL A 139 -15.44 -8.88 11.47
C VAL A 139 -16.45 -7.75 11.33
N ALA A 140 -16.99 -7.58 10.13
CA ALA A 140 -18.04 -6.62 9.83
C ALA A 140 -19.28 -7.33 9.28
N LEU A 141 -20.45 -6.86 9.71
CA LEU A 141 -21.75 -7.29 9.15
C LEU A 141 -22.22 -6.29 8.07
N THR A 142 -22.94 -6.78 7.07
CA THR A 142 -23.73 -5.92 6.17
C THR A 142 -24.82 -5.16 6.92
N ALA A 143 -25.39 -4.10 6.33
CA ALA A 143 -26.50 -3.34 6.92
C ALA A 143 -27.74 -4.19 7.27
N SER A 144 -27.96 -5.31 6.56
CA SER A 144 -29.01 -6.29 6.85
C SER A 144 -28.64 -7.31 7.94
N ASN A 145 -27.42 -7.28 8.47
CA ASN A 145 -26.85 -8.25 9.42
C ASN A 145 -26.88 -9.71 8.95
N THR A 146 -26.96 -9.97 7.64
CA THR A 146 -27.03 -11.33 7.08
C THR A 146 -25.71 -11.84 6.52
N VAL A 147 -24.71 -10.99 6.29
CA VAL A 147 -23.39 -11.40 5.81
C VAL A 147 -22.33 -10.92 6.78
N ALA A 148 -21.57 -11.84 7.36
CA ALA A 148 -20.40 -11.56 8.18
C ALA A 148 -19.13 -11.70 7.35
N THR A 149 -18.27 -10.68 7.36
CA THR A 149 -17.02 -10.64 6.59
C THR A 149 -15.84 -10.50 7.53
N PHE A 150 -14.91 -11.44 7.48
CA PHE A 150 -13.64 -11.40 8.20
C PHE A 150 -12.58 -10.70 7.34
N THR A 151 -11.99 -9.64 7.90
CA THR A 151 -10.92 -8.84 7.29
C THR A 151 -9.64 -9.02 8.10
N PRO A 152 -8.64 -9.75 7.57
CA PRO A 152 -7.33 -9.85 8.20
C PRO A 152 -6.72 -8.47 8.48
N THR A 153 -6.18 -8.31 9.68
CA THR A 153 -5.32 -7.18 10.04
C THR A 153 -3.91 -7.56 9.59
N ALA A 154 -3.19 -6.62 8.97
CA ALA A 154 -1.87 -6.87 8.37
C ALA A 154 -0.95 -7.74 9.27
N PRO A 155 -0.19 -8.69 8.69
CA PRO A 155 0.07 -8.87 7.25
C PRO A 155 -1.00 -9.68 6.48
N ALA A 156 -0.91 -9.68 5.14
CA ALA A 156 -1.76 -10.46 4.25
C ALA A 156 -1.66 -11.98 4.50
N LEU A 157 -2.68 -12.74 4.07
CA LEU A 157 -2.65 -14.21 4.13
C LEU A 157 -1.47 -14.76 3.31
N LEU A 158 -0.79 -15.76 3.86
CA LEU A 158 0.36 -16.39 3.27
C LEU A 158 -0.02 -17.09 1.94
N PRO A 159 0.84 -17.04 0.91
CA PRO A 159 0.62 -17.78 -0.33
C PRO A 159 0.72 -19.30 -0.10
N ASN A 160 0.09 -20.07 -0.98
CA ASN A 160 0.03 -21.54 -0.93
C ASN A 160 -0.36 -22.13 0.43
N THR A 161 -1.15 -21.41 1.21
CA THR A 161 -1.45 -21.75 2.60
C THR A 161 -2.91 -22.12 2.74
N ARG A 162 -3.16 -23.23 3.45
CA ARG A 162 -4.51 -23.65 3.79
C ARG A 162 -4.97 -22.94 5.04
N TYR A 163 -6.14 -22.31 4.95
CA TYR A 163 -6.81 -21.65 6.05
C TYR A 163 -8.11 -22.37 6.40
N THR A 164 -8.45 -22.35 7.68
CA THR A 164 -9.70 -22.83 8.26
C THR A 164 -10.41 -21.64 8.89
N ALA A 165 -11.60 -21.34 8.38
CA ALA A 165 -12.50 -20.35 8.97
C ALA A 165 -13.53 -21.07 9.83
N THR A 166 -13.77 -20.52 11.03
CA THR A 166 -14.65 -21.11 12.03
C THR A 166 -15.62 -20.06 12.55
N ILE A 167 -16.91 -20.37 12.54
CA ILE A 167 -17.94 -19.62 13.24
C ILE A 167 -18.52 -20.49 14.36
N THR A 168 -18.41 -20.04 15.61
CA THR A 168 -18.81 -20.83 16.78
C THR A 168 -20.30 -20.71 17.08
N GLU A 169 -20.83 -21.64 17.88
CA GLU A 169 -22.23 -21.65 18.33
C GLU A 169 -22.64 -20.42 19.15
N ALA A 170 -21.67 -19.63 19.63
CA ALA A 170 -21.95 -18.39 20.35
C ALA A 170 -22.46 -17.26 19.44
N ALA A 171 -22.45 -17.43 18.11
CA ALA A 171 -23.16 -16.53 17.19
C ALA A 171 -24.68 -16.75 17.27
N LEU A 172 -25.42 -15.67 17.57
CA LEU A 172 -26.88 -15.71 17.73
C LEU A 172 -27.57 -14.98 16.58
N SER A 173 -28.78 -15.45 16.22
CA SER A 173 -29.72 -14.65 15.43
C SER A 173 -30.17 -13.41 16.20
N ALA A 174 -30.70 -12.42 15.50
CA ALA A 174 -31.35 -11.26 16.13
C ALA A 174 -32.52 -11.67 17.05
N ALA A 175 -33.10 -12.86 16.83
CA ALA A 175 -34.14 -13.46 17.67
C ALA A 175 -33.58 -14.30 18.84
N GLY A 176 -32.27 -14.38 19.02
CA GLY A 176 -31.61 -15.05 20.15
C GLY A 176 -31.39 -16.56 20.01
N GLY A 177 -31.62 -17.15 18.83
CA GLY A 177 -31.29 -18.55 18.55
C GLY A 177 -29.82 -18.72 18.19
N SER A 178 -29.13 -19.69 18.80
CA SER A 178 -27.74 -20.05 18.48
C SER A 178 -27.67 -20.90 17.21
N LEU A 179 -26.49 -20.92 16.56
CA LEU A 179 -26.20 -21.93 15.54
C LEU A 179 -26.34 -23.33 16.15
N ALA A 180 -26.83 -24.29 15.36
CA ALA A 180 -26.99 -25.67 15.82
C ALA A 180 -25.66 -26.41 15.97
N GLU A 181 -24.68 -26.06 15.15
CA GLU A 181 -23.32 -26.61 15.12
C GLU A 181 -22.36 -25.50 14.66
N PRO A 182 -21.06 -25.56 15.00
CA PRO A 182 -20.09 -24.60 14.49
C PRO A 182 -19.95 -24.73 12.97
N VAL A 183 -19.88 -23.60 12.28
CA VAL A 183 -19.64 -23.57 10.83
C VAL A 183 -18.15 -23.54 10.59
N VAL A 184 -17.63 -24.60 9.97
CA VAL A 184 -16.20 -24.72 9.66
C VAL A 184 -16.03 -24.94 8.16
N TRP A 185 -15.20 -24.13 7.52
CA TRP A 185 -14.80 -24.34 6.13
C TRP A 185 -13.33 -24.06 5.90
N THR A 186 -12.78 -24.68 4.86
CA THR A 186 -11.37 -24.52 4.51
C THR A 186 -11.20 -23.98 3.11
N PHE A 187 -10.11 -23.26 2.86
CA PHE A 187 -9.69 -22.83 1.54
C PHE A 187 -8.17 -22.75 1.47
N THR A 188 -7.59 -22.87 0.28
CA THR A 188 -6.15 -22.74 0.04
C THR A 188 -5.88 -21.53 -0.83
N THR A 189 -4.99 -20.65 -0.37
CA THR A 189 -4.60 -19.44 -1.10
C THR A 189 -3.84 -19.79 -2.38
N THR A 190 -3.79 -18.85 -3.33
CA THR A 190 -2.97 -19.01 -4.53
C THR A 190 -1.50 -19.25 -4.18
N PRO A 191 -0.80 -20.12 -4.94
CA PRO A 191 0.63 -20.32 -4.75
C PRO A 191 1.45 -19.05 -4.95
N GLU A 192 0.95 -18.14 -5.78
CA GLU A 192 1.53 -16.82 -6.02
C GLU A 192 0.66 -15.75 -5.35
N PRO A 193 1.26 -14.77 -4.63
CA PRO A 193 0.49 -13.64 -4.12
C PRO A 193 -0.12 -12.84 -5.27
N PHE A 194 -1.45 -12.74 -5.32
CA PHE A 194 -2.12 -11.83 -6.24
C PHE A 194 -2.15 -10.44 -5.61
N THR A 195 -1.15 -9.63 -5.91
CA THR A 195 -1.07 -8.23 -5.49
C THR A 195 -1.25 -7.36 -6.72
N GLY A 196 -2.51 -7.08 -7.08
CA GLY A 196 -2.77 -5.91 -7.92
C GLY A 196 -2.06 -4.72 -7.29
N GLN A 197 -1.29 -3.96 -8.06
CA GLN A 197 -0.56 -2.80 -7.51
C GLN A 197 -1.48 -1.58 -7.57
N ALA A 198 -1.49 -0.76 -6.53
CA ALA A 198 -1.99 0.60 -6.71
C ALA A 198 -1.01 1.38 -7.61
N PRO A 199 -1.49 2.34 -8.42
CA PRO A 199 -0.60 3.26 -9.12
C PRO A 199 0.39 3.92 -8.16
N VAL A 200 1.57 4.30 -8.64
CA VAL A 200 2.49 5.17 -7.88
C VAL A 200 2.01 6.60 -8.07
N GLU A 201 1.68 7.27 -6.97
CA GLU A 201 1.18 8.64 -7.01
C GLU A 201 2.33 9.62 -7.33
N LEU A 202 2.30 10.17 -8.54
CA LEU A 202 3.33 11.11 -9.02
C LEU A 202 3.05 12.56 -8.64
N GLY A 203 1.88 12.86 -8.04
CA GLY A 203 1.46 14.23 -7.75
C GLY A 203 1.60 15.16 -8.95
N VAL A 204 2.19 16.33 -8.75
CA VAL A 204 2.44 17.33 -9.80
C VAL A 204 3.51 16.85 -10.79
N ALA A 205 4.42 15.95 -10.39
CA ALA A 205 5.42 15.36 -11.30
C ALA A 205 4.79 14.57 -12.44
N SER A 206 3.53 14.15 -12.31
CA SER A 206 2.75 13.52 -13.39
C SER A 206 2.63 14.39 -14.65
N THR A 207 2.78 15.71 -14.54
CA THR A 207 2.66 16.68 -15.64
C THR A 207 3.95 16.92 -16.41
N PHE A 208 5.07 16.36 -15.95
CA PHE A 208 6.39 16.52 -16.57
C PHE A 208 6.81 15.29 -17.37
N ALA A 209 7.29 15.52 -18.59
CA ALA A 209 7.97 14.50 -19.38
C ALA A 209 9.40 14.30 -18.88
N ILE A 210 10.07 15.39 -18.47
CA ILE A 210 11.43 15.37 -17.94
C ILE A 210 11.48 16.23 -16.68
N LEU A 211 11.93 15.64 -15.58
CA LEU A 211 12.22 16.34 -14.33
C LEU A 211 13.57 15.88 -13.80
N SER A 212 14.43 16.83 -13.43
CA SER A 212 15.75 16.52 -12.88
C SER A 212 16.09 17.41 -11.69
N LYS A 213 17.15 17.10 -10.94
CA LYS A 213 17.66 17.98 -9.88
C LYS A 213 18.94 18.71 -10.24
N THR A 214 19.74 18.14 -11.14
CA THR A 214 21.09 18.64 -11.49
C THR A 214 21.25 18.91 -12.98
N GLY A 215 20.15 19.04 -13.73
CA GLY A 215 20.15 19.52 -15.10
C GLY A 215 19.74 18.50 -16.15
N VAL A 216 19.48 19.02 -17.34
CA VAL A 216 19.08 18.25 -18.53
C VAL A 216 20.05 18.61 -19.64
N THR A 217 20.87 17.66 -20.06
CA THR A 217 21.80 17.84 -21.18
C THR A 217 21.25 17.19 -22.44
N ASN A 218 21.61 17.72 -23.60
CA ASN A 218 21.08 17.26 -24.88
C ASN A 218 22.13 17.41 -25.98
N VAL A 219 22.23 16.38 -26.83
CA VAL A 219 22.85 16.45 -28.16
C VAL A 219 21.70 16.57 -29.18
N PRO A 220 21.48 17.77 -29.77
CA PRO A 220 20.33 18.03 -30.64
C PRO A 220 20.29 17.18 -31.92
N ALA A 221 19.15 17.02 -32.59
CA ALA A 221 17.83 17.55 -32.21
C ALA A 221 16.98 16.48 -31.49
N SER A 222 16.57 16.77 -30.26
CA SER A 222 15.57 15.96 -29.54
C SER A 222 14.16 16.53 -29.73
N VAL A 223 13.14 15.73 -29.49
CA VAL A 223 11.73 16.15 -29.48
C VAL A 223 11.10 15.71 -28.16
N VAL A 224 10.69 16.67 -27.35
CA VAL A 224 10.03 16.46 -26.06
C VAL A 224 8.59 16.94 -26.15
N ASN A 225 7.65 16.01 -25.96
CA ASN A 225 6.23 16.27 -25.91
C ASN A 225 5.77 16.22 -24.44
N GLY A 226 5.95 17.32 -23.71
CA GLY A 226 5.55 17.50 -22.33
C GLY A 226 6.44 18.49 -21.59
N ASN A 227 6.06 18.85 -20.36
CA ASN A 227 6.81 19.83 -19.57
C ASN A 227 8.21 19.31 -19.19
N VAL A 228 9.16 20.24 -19.11
CA VAL A 228 10.55 19.98 -18.70
C VAL A 228 10.88 20.85 -17.50
N GLY A 229 11.56 20.30 -16.50
CA GLY A 229 11.95 21.05 -15.31
C GLY A 229 13.26 20.57 -14.70
N SER A 230 13.95 21.48 -14.01
CA SER A 230 15.11 21.13 -13.19
C SER A 230 15.16 22.00 -11.93
N SER A 231 15.29 21.37 -10.76
CA SER A 231 15.34 22.07 -9.46
C SER A 231 16.04 21.21 -8.39
N PRO A 232 16.92 21.77 -7.54
CA PRO A 232 17.09 23.20 -7.25
C PRO A 232 18.14 23.91 -8.11
N ILE A 233 18.80 23.22 -9.05
CA ILE A 233 19.83 23.83 -9.90
C ILE A 233 19.26 24.96 -10.77
N THR A 234 20.10 25.94 -11.10
CA THR A 234 19.76 27.03 -12.05
C THR A 234 19.21 26.50 -13.37
N GLY A 235 18.28 27.23 -13.98
CA GLY A 235 17.73 26.91 -15.29
C GLY A 235 18.78 26.89 -16.40
N ALA A 236 19.97 27.49 -16.18
CA ALA A 236 21.09 27.42 -17.12
C ALA A 236 21.60 26.00 -17.36
N ALA A 237 21.30 25.04 -16.47
CA ALA A 237 21.64 23.63 -16.62
C ALA A 237 20.66 22.84 -17.51
N ILE A 238 19.65 23.49 -18.10
CA ILE A 238 18.74 22.89 -19.09
C ILE A 238 19.25 23.27 -20.48
N HIS A 239 19.85 22.31 -21.18
CA HIS A 239 20.44 22.47 -22.52
C HIS A 239 19.49 22.02 -23.65
N LEU A 240 18.18 22.02 -23.40
CA LEU A 240 17.17 21.88 -24.44
C LEU A 240 16.82 23.27 -25.01
N SER A 241 16.72 23.35 -26.33
CA SER A 241 16.23 24.55 -26.99
C SER A 241 14.70 24.59 -27.02
N CYS A 242 14.13 25.78 -27.22
CA CYS A 242 12.68 25.96 -27.28
C CYS A 242 11.98 25.10 -28.35
N PRO A 243 12.52 24.99 -29.59
CA PRO A 243 11.89 24.15 -30.61
C PRO A 243 11.93 22.65 -30.29
N GLU A 244 12.84 22.20 -29.43
CA GLU A 244 12.95 20.79 -29.04
C GLU A 244 11.90 20.39 -28.01
N VAL A 245 11.29 21.34 -27.30
CA VAL A 245 10.11 21.11 -26.45
C VAL A 245 8.87 21.42 -27.28
N ALA A 246 8.48 20.45 -28.09
CA ALA A 246 7.43 20.57 -29.10
C ALA A 246 6.05 20.80 -28.48
N THR A 247 5.78 20.17 -27.34
CA THR A 247 4.59 20.45 -26.53
C THR A 247 5.02 20.65 -25.08
N GLY A 248 4.43 21.62 -24.38
CA GLY A 248 4.73 21.89 -22.97
C GLY A 248 5.61 23.13 -22.72
N ILE A 249 6.01 23.28 -21.46
CA ILE A 249 6.73 24.44 -20.94
C ILE A 249 8.05 23.99 -20.30
N ILE A 250 9.11 24.77 -20.50
CA ILE A 250 10.37 24.62 -19.76
C ILE A 250 10.27 25.46 -18.48
N TYR A 251 10.22 24.81 -17.33
CA TYR A 251 10.19 25.45 -16.03
C TYR A 251 11.61 25.56 -15.44
N THR A 252 11.91 26.72 -14.87
CA THR A 252 13.20 26.98 -14.19
C THR A 252 12.99 27.60 -12.81
N VAL A 253 13.98 27.43 -11.92
CA VAL A 253 13.95 28.05 -10.58
C VAL A 253 14.36 29.53 -10.58
N ASP A 254 15.00 29.98 -11.65
CA ASP A 254 15.56 31.33 -11.76
C ASP A 254 15.48 31.87 -13.20
N ALA A 255 16.12 33.02 -13.43
CA ALA A 255 16.20 33.67 -14.74
C ALA A 255 17.20 33.00 -15.70
N GLY A 256 17.87 31.91 -15.32
CA GLY A 256 18.75 31.12 -16.19
C GLY A 256 17.96 30.18 -17.11
N GLY A 257 18.55 29.77 -18.23
CA GLY A 257 17.94 28.81 -19.18
C GLY A 257 17.39 29.44 -20.47
N PRO A 258 16.72 28.66 -21.32
CA PRO A 258 16.29 29.07 -22.67
C PRO A 258 15.26 30.20 -22.67
N ALA A 259 15.08 30.88 -23.81
CA ALA A 259 14.28 32.10 -23.91
C ALA A 259 12.78 31.92 -23.63
N CYS A 260 12.22 30.74 -23.95
CA CYS A 260 10.81 30.38 -23.74
C CYS A 260 10.50 29.85 -22.33
N LYS A 261 11.49 29.86 -21.42
CA LYS A 261 11.29 29.33 -20.07
C LYS A 261 10.21 30.09 -19.30
N THR A 262 9.61 29.41 -18.35
CA THR A 262 8.78 29.99 -17.30
C THR A 262 9.48 29.82 -15.96
N THR A 263 9.74 30.92 -15.25
CA THR A 263 10.34 30.85 -13.91
C THR A 263 9.24 30.57 -12.89
N ASP A 264 9.26 29.39 -12.27
CA ASP A 264 8.33 28.99 -11.21
C ASP A 264 9.02 28.03 -10.23
N ALA A 265 9.78 28.61 -9.29
CA ALA A 265 10.53 27.85 -8.31
C ALA A 265 9.62 27.10 -7.31
N THR A 266 8.44 27.64 -7.01
CA THR A 266 7.49 27.02 -6.08
C THR A 266 6.91 25.74 -6.69
N LEU A 267 6.44 25.80 -7.94
CA LEU A 267 5.99 24.63 -8.69
C LEU A 267 7.07 23.57 -8.72
N LEU A 268 8.30 23.93 -9.10
CA LEU A 268 9.39 22.97 -9.22
C LEU A 268 9.80 22.36 -7.87
N THR A 269 9.73 23.12 -6.78
CA THR A 269 10.00 22.58 -5.43
C THR A 269 8.98 21.51 -5.07
N THR A 270 7.68 21.77 -5.27
CA THR A 270 6.62 20.78 -5.05
C THR A 270 6.78 19.58 -5.97
N THR A 271 7.03 19.81 -7.26
CA THR A 271 7.15 18.75 -8.28
C THR A 271 8.32 17.82 -7.98
N VAL A 272 9.49 18.36 -7.57
CA VAL A 272 10.64 17.53 -7.15
C VAL A 272 10.34 16.77 -5.87
N GLY A 273 9.63 17.38 -4.91
CA GLY A 273 9.17 16.69 -3.71
C GLY A 273 8.25 15.50 -4.03
N ASP A 274 7.27 15.69 -4.92
CA ASP A 274 6.36 14.62 -5.37
C ASP A 274 7.12 13.50 -6.09
N MET A 275 8.13 13.83 -6.91
CA MET A 275 9.02 12.83 -7.51
C MET A 275 9.77 12.01 -6.45
N GLU A 276 10.30 12.65 -5.40
CA GLU A 276 11.00 11.96 -4.32
C GLU A 276 10.06 11.05 -3.51
N LEU A 277 8.82 11.50 -3.27
CA LEU A 277 7.78 10.70 -2.64
C LEU A 277 7.37 9.51 -3.51
N ALA A 278 7.18 9.71 -4.82
CA ALA A 278 6.89 8.63 -5.77
C ALA A 278 8.00 7.59 -5.82
N TYR A 279 9.27 8.04 -5.82
CA TYR A 279 10.42 7.13 -5.74
C TYR A 279 10.37 6.30 -4.44
N ALA A 280 10.13 6.95 -3.29
CA ALA A 280 10.08 6.28 -2.00
C ALA A 280 8.90 5.30 -1.90
N ASP A 281 7.73 5.65 -2.44
CA ASP A 281 6.56 4.77 -2.54
C ASP A 281 6.86 3.54 -3.40
N ALA A 282 7.35 3.73 -4.62
CA ALA A 282 7.71 2.64 -5.52
C ALA A 282 8.78 1.71 -4.92
N ALA A 283 9.82 2.27 -4.30
CA ALA A 283 10.89 1.51 -3.62
C ALA A 283 10.40 0.78 -2.35
N GLY A 284 9.37 1.34 -1.70
CA GLY A 284 8.79 0.84 -0.45
C GLY A 284 7.73 -0.23 -0.63
N ARG A 285 7.27 -0.51 -1.87
CA ARG A 285 6.30 -1.59 -2.14
C ARG A 285 6.86 -2.94 -1.66
N THR A 286 6.00 -3.77 -1.09
CA THR A 286 6.35 -5.07 -0.52
C THR A 286 5.55 -6.20 -1.18
N LEU A 287 5.98 -7.45 -0.93
CA LEU A 287 5.40 -8.67 -1.52
C LEU A 287 5.52 -8.71 -3.05
N PRO A 288 6.76 -8.66 -3.60
CA PRO A 288 6.96 -8.78 -5.04
C PRO A 288 6.49 -10.13 -5.56
N ASN A 289 5.89 -10.13 -6.77
CA ASN A 289 5.54 -11.32 -7.52
C ASN A 289 6.77 -12.14 -7.92
N ALA A 290 7.92 -11.47 -8.12
CA ALA A 290 9.19 -12.14 -8.38
C ALA A 290 10.36 -11.35 -7.83
N ILE A 291 11.36 -12.08 -7.33
CA ILE A 291 12.66 -11.54 -6.89
C ILE A 291 13.74 -12.09 -7.81
N ASN A 292 14.58 -11.21 -8.35
CA ASN A 292 15.68 -11.50 -9.27
C ASN A 292 15.23 -12.33 -10.49
N LEU A 293 14.06 -12.01 -11.05
CA LEU A 293 13.54 -12.68 -12.24
C LEU A 293 14.58 -12.63 -13.37
N GLY A 294 14.78 -13.77 -14.04
CA GLY A 294 15.77 -13.88 -15.12
C GLY A 294 17.22 -13.67 -14.68
N ALA A 295 17.50 -13.75 -13.36
CA ALA A 295 18.80 -13.44 -12.79
C ALA A 295 19.33 -12.03 -13.17
N GLY A 296 18.41 -11.07 -13.36
CA GLY A 296 18.75 -9.70 -13.76
C GLY A 296 18.72 -9.48 -15.27
N GLU A 297 18.34 -10.45 -16.10
CA GLU A 297 18.11 -10.26 -17.54
C GLU A 297 16.65 -10.60 -17.87
N ILE A 298 15.88 -9.63 -18.37
CA ILE A 298 14.46 -9.80 -18.69
C ILE A 298 14.15 -9.77 -20.18
N GLY A 299 15.15 -9.61 -21.03
CA GLY A 299 14.99 -9.71 -22.47
C GLY A 299 14.36 -11.05 -22.87
N GLY A 300 13.39 -10.99 -23.78
CA GLY A 300 12.64 -12.14 -24.29
C GLY A 300 11.49 -12.58 -23.38
N LEU A 301 11.33 -11.97 -22.21
CA LEU A 301 10.23 -12.29 -21.31
C LEU A 301 8.94 -11.54 -21.69
N THR A 302 7.82 -12.15 -21.33
CA THR A 302 6.52 -11.50 -21.28
C THR A 302 6.10 -11.36 -19.83
N LEU A 303 5.98 -10.14 -19.34
CA LEU A 303 5.75 -9.82 -17.94
C LEU A 303 4.29 -9.41 -17.73
N THR A 304 3.62 -10.13 -16.84
CA THR A 304 2.25 -9.82 -16.39
C THR A 304 2.25 -8.69 -15.36
N PRO A 305 1.10 -8.10 -15.01
CA PRO A 305 1.03 -7.03 -14.02
C PRO A 305 1.57 -7.49 -12.66
N GLY A 306 2.18 -6.56 -11.91
CA GLY A 306 2.70 -6.87 -10.59
C GLY A 306 3.90 -6.04 -10.16
N LEU A 307 4.41 -6.39 -8.99
CA LEU A 307 5.63 -5.88 -8.39
C LEU A 307 6.79 -6.84 -8.65
N TYR A 308 7.87 -6.35 -9.25
CA TYR A 308 9.08 -7.11 -9.54
C TYR A 308 10.26 -6.46 -8.84
N LYS A 309 11.15 -7.27 -8.26
CA LYS A 309 12.29 -6.78 -7.49
C LYS A 309 13.59 -7.41 -7.94
N TRP A 310 14.63 -6.60 -8.10
CA TRP A 310 16.01 -7.03 -8.27
C TRP A 310 16.88 -6.38 -7.20
N ASN A 311 17.69 -7.20 -6.54
CA ASN A 311 18.73 -6.74 -5.60
C ASN A 311 20.06 -6.48 -6.33
N THR A 312 20.03 -6.47 -7.66
CA THR A 312 21.17 -6.36 -8.58
C THR A 312 20.83 -5.34 -9.67
N ASP A 313 21.73 -5.21 -10.65
CA ASP A 313 21.43 -4.59 -11.94
C ASP A 313 20.32 -5.37 -12.67
N LEU A 314 19.61 -4.65 -13.55
CA LEU A 314 18.62 -5.15 -14.47
C LEU A 314 19.03 -4.84 -15.91
N LEU A 315 19.02 -5.87 -16.75
CA LEU A 315 19.42 -5.85 -18.14
C LEU A 315 18.21 -6.18 -19.03
N ILE A 316 18.13 -5.47 -20.16
CA ILE A 316 17.18 -5.73 -21.25
C ILE A 316 18.00 -5.87 -22.53
N SER A 317 18.57 -7.06 -22.74
CA SER A 317 19.44 -7.36 -23.89
C SER A 317 18.67 -7.73 -25.16
N THR A 318 17.43 -8.18 -25.01
CA THR A 318 16.48 -8.44 -26.10
C THR A 318 15.12 -7.79 -25.81
N ASP A 319 14.18 -7.79 -26.77
CA ASP A 319 12.86 -7.16 -26.60
C ASP A 319 12.10 -7.80 -25.43
N VAL A 320 11.34 -6.99 -24.69
CA VAL A 320 10.50 -7.43 -23.57
C VAL A 320 9.06 -6.98 -23.80
N THR A 321 8.10 -7.82 -23.43
CA THR A 321 6.66 -7.49 -23.55
C THR A 321 6.04 -7.33 -22.18
N LEU A 322 5.29 -6.27 -21.95
CA LEU A 322 4.41 -6.10 -20.78
C LEU A 322 2.97 -6.34 -21.23
N THR A 323 2.29 -7.33 -20.66
CA THR A 323 0.95 -7.73 -21.10
C THR A 323 -0.06 -7.74 -19.97
N GLY A 324 -1.15 -6.99 -20.15
CA GLY A 324 -2.24 -6.86 -19.19
C GLY A 324 -3.28 -5.86 -19.68
N GLY A 325 -4.31 -5.63 -18.90
CA GLY A 325 -5.40 -4.70 -19.19
C GLY A 325 -5.02 -3.22 -18.99
N PRO A 326 -5.94 -2.30 -19.33
CA PRO A 326 -5.69 -0.86 -19.27
C PRO A 326 -5.54 -0.29 -17.86
N ASN A 327 -5.98 -1.00 -16.83
CA ASN A 327 -5.87 -0.56 -15.43
C ASN A 327 -4.81 -1.34 -14.65
N ASP A 328 -4.14 -2.27 -15.31
CA ASP A 328 -3.11 -3.08 -14.68
C ASP A 328 -1.84 -2.27 -14.50
N ILE A 329 -1.12 -2.55 -13.40
CA ILE A 329 0.04 -1.77 -12.95
C ILE A 329 1.27 -2.67 -12.89
N TRP A 330 2.41 -2.12 -13.32
CA TRP A 330 3.74 -2.73 -13.19
C TRP A 330 4.64 -1.83 -12.37
N ILE A 331 5.30 -2.40 -11.37
CA ILE A 331 6.32 -1.70 -10.58
C ILE A 331 7.59 -2.56 -10.59
N PHE A 332 8.66 -2.00 -11.13
CA PHE A 332 9.98 -2.62 -11.16
C PHE A 332 10.88 -1.90 -10.15
N GLN A 333 11.30 -2.61 -9.11
CA GLN A 333 12.26 -2.16 -8.11
C GLN A 333 13.65 -2.68 -8.45
N VAL A 334 14.58 -1.81 -8.79
CA VAL A 334 15.96 -2.16 -9.17
C VAL A 334 16.93 -1.52 -8.18
N ALA A 335 17.64 -2.35 -7.42
CA ALA A 335 18.64 -1.89 -6.46
C ALA A 335 19.98 -1.48 -7.10
N GLY A 336 20.28 -1.99 -8.30
CA GLY A 336 21.41 -1.58 -9.12
C GLY A 336 21.03 -0.61 -10.23
N GLY A 337 21.77 -0.69 -11.34
CA GLY A 337 21.50 0.04 -12.59
C GLY A 337 20.48 -0.67 -13.48
N LEU A 338 19.91 0.08 -14.44
CA LEU A 338 19.05 -0.46 -15.49
C LEU A 338 19.68 -0.16 -16.85
N ASP A 339 20.05 -1.20 -17.59
CA ASP A 339 20.64 -1.10 -18.92
C ASP A 339 19.74 -1.77 -19.98
N GLN A 340 19.23 -0.96 -20.91
CA GLN A 340 18.56 -1.46 -22.10
C GLN A 340 19.52 -1.42 -23.29
N ALA A 341 19.70 -2.56 -23.97
CA ALA A 341 20.56 -2.66 -25.13
C ALA A 341 20.03 -1.86 -26.34
N SER A 342 20.92 -1.51 -27.25
CA SER A 342 20.58 -0.80 -28.49
C SER A 342 19.56 -1.57 -29.33
N ALA A 343 18.67 -0.82 -29.98
CA ALA A 343 17.61 -1.32 -30.85
C ALA A 343 16.71 -2.39 -30.20
N LYS A 344 16.52 -2.31 -28.89
CA LYS A 344 15.56 -3.16 -28.15
C LYS A 344 14.36 -2.38 -27.71
N ASN A 345 13.23 -3.06 -27.64
CA ASN A 345 11.93 -2.45 -27.42
C ASN A 345 11.25 -3.07 -26.21
N ILE A 346 10.66 -2.21 -25.39
CA ILE A 346 9.62 -2.59 -24.45
C ILE A 346 8.29 -2.46 -25.20
N THR A 347 7.52 -3.54 -25.31
CA THR A 347 6.24 -3.57 -26.02
C THR A 347 5.08 -3.69 -25.03
N LEU A 348 4.06 -2.84 -25.14
CA LEU A 348 2.81 -2.96 -24.38
C LEU A 348 1.79 -3.80 -25.16
N ALA A 349 1.17 -4.77 -24.50
CA ALA A 349 0.17 -5.67 -25.08
C ALA A 349 -1.06 -5.81 -24.17
N GLY A 350 -2.17 -6.33 -24.71
CA GLY A 350 -3.39 -6.61 -23.93
C GLY A 350 -4.21 -5.39 -23.48
N GLY A 351 -3.76 -4.18 -23.82
CA GLY A 351 -4.33 -2.92 -23.36
C GLY A 351 -3.49 -2.20 -22.30
N ALA A 352 -2.33 -2.76 -21.92
CA ALA A 352 -1.38 -2.13 -21.02
C ALA A 352 -1.03 -0.70 -21.47
N GLN A 353 -0.91 0.22 -20.50
CA GLN A 353 -0.66 1.64 -20.76
C GLN A 353 0.62 2.10 -20.06
N ALA A 354 1.44 2.90 -20.73
CA ALA A 354 2.70 3.41 -20.20
C ALA A 354 2.54 4.19 -18.88
N LYS A 355 1.41 4.91 -18.70
CA LYS A 355 1.12 5.64 -17.45
C LYS A 355 1.05 4.74 -16.21
N ASN A 356 0.88 3.43 -16.38
CA ASN A 356 0.75 2.44 -15.32
C ASN A 356 2.02 1.61 -15.10
N VAL A 357 3.11 1.93 -15.81
CA VAL A 357 4.38 1.21 -15.71
C VAL A 357 5.38 2.11 -14.99
N PHE A 358 5.94 1.63 -13.88
CA PHE A 358 6.85 2.39 -13.03
C PHE A 358 8.17 1.64 -12.83
N TRP A 359 9.28 2.33 -13.09
CA TRP A 359 10.63 1.79 -12.97
C TRP A 359 11.38 2.59 -11.90
N GLN A 360 11.47 2.05 -10.69
CA GLN A 360 12.30 2.62 -9.64
C GLN A 360 13.71 2.04 -9.74
N VAL A 361 14.71 2.90 -9.96
CA VAL A 361 16.11 2.48 -10.15
C VAL A 361 17.03 3.24 -9.20
N ALA A 362 17.79 2.51 -8.39
CA ALA A 362 18.62 3.09 -7.33
C ALA A 362 19.99 3.58 -7.82
N GLU A 363 20.50 3.04 -8.94
CA GLU A 363 21.69 3.59 -9.62
C GLU A 363 21.30 4.26 -10.94
N SER A 364 22.16 4.19 -11.96
CA SER A 364 21.93 4.86 -13.24
C SER A 364 21.05 4.05 -14.18
N VAL A 365 20.28 4.74 -15.01
CA VAL A 365 19.54 4.16 -16.14
C VAL A 365 20.24 4.51 -17.44
N SER A 366 20.44 3.54 -18.32
CA SER A 366 21.06 3.73 -19.63
C SER A 366 20.22 3.04 -20.70
N VAL A 367 19.61 3.84 -21.57
CA VAL A 367 18.77 3.39 -22.68
C VAL A 367 19.59 3.43 -23.96
N GLY A 368 19.79 2.26 -24.57
CA GLY A 368 20.59 2.02 -25.76
C GLY A 368 20.18 2.86 -26.98
N THR A 369 21.09 2.98 -27.95
CA THR A 369 20.80 3.71 -29.19
C THR A 369 19.60 3.09 -29.90
N THR A 370 18.71 3.92 -30.45
CA THR A 370 17.50 3.50 -31.18
C THR A 370 16.58 2.52 -30.42
N ALA A 371 16.72 2.41 -29.10
CA ALA A 371 15.84 1.61 -28.27
C ALA A 371 14.50 2.33 -28.04
N HIS A 372 13.47 1.56 -27.72
CA HIS A 372 12.17 2.09 -27.31
C HIS A 372 11.83 1.66 -25.88
N PHE A 373 11.50 2.64 -25.04
CA PHE A 373 11.17 2.45 -23.63
C PHE A 373 9.71 2.84 -23.34
N GLU A 374 9.06 2.13 -22.43
CA GLU A 374 7.67 2.37 -22.03
C GLU A 374 7.59 2.53 -20.50
N GLY A 375 7.02 3.63 -20.03
CA GLY A 375 6.73 3.85 -18.61
C GLY A 375 7.42 5.04 -17.96
N THR A 376 7.14 5.24 -16.67
CA THR A 376 7.73 6.29 -15.84
C THR A 376 8.99 5.78 -15.16
N ILE A 377 10.13 6.40 -15.45
CA ILE A 377 11.41 6.10 -14.82
C ILE A 377 11.60 7.03 -13.61
N LEU A 378 11.68 6.45 -12.42
CA LEU A 378 12.00 7.08 -11.14
C LEU A 378 13.47 6.75 -10.80
N GLY A 379 14.40 7.54 -11.35
CA GLY A 379 15.84 7.35 -11.19
C GLY A 379 16.38 8.06 -9.95
N LYS A 380 17.08 7.34 -9.08
CA LYS A 380 17.80 7.93 -7.95
C LYS A 380 19.02 8.74 -8.40
N THR A 381 19.60 8.36 -9.55
CA THR A 381 20.75 9.04 -10.13
C THR A 381 20.48 9.44 -11.58
N LEU A 382 21.46 9.26 -12.47
CA LEU A 382 21.42 9.67 -13.87
C LEU A 382 20.44 8.80 -14.66
N ILE A 383 19.65 9.44 -15.53
CA ILE A 383 18.94 8.77 -16.62
C ILE A 383 19.56 9.20 -17.95
N ALA A 384 20.16 8.27 -18.68
CA ALA A 384 20.86 8.52 -19.93
C ALA A 384 20.15 7.86 -21.13
N MET A 385 19.68 8.69 -22.05
CA MET A 385 19.09 8.27 -23.32
C MET A 385 20.14 8.42 -24.44
N LYS A 386 20.57 7.30 -25.04
CA LYS A 386 21.57 7.31 -26.12
C LYS A 386 20.92 7.66 -27.46
N THR A 387 21.76 7.87 -28.49
CA THR A 387 21.37 8.36 -29.81
C THR A 387 20.11 7.70 -30.36
N GLY A 388 19.08 8.51 -30.65
CA GLY A 388 17.87 8.07 -31.34
C GLY A 388 16.95 7.18 -30.53
N ALA A 389 17.22 6.96 -29.24
CA ALA A 389 16.28 6.27 -28.36
C ALA A 389 14.97 7.06 -28.20
N SER A 390 13.89 6.36 -27.90
CA SER A 390 12.59 6.96 -27.66
C SER A 390 11.94 6.41 -26.39
N ILE A 391 11.07 7.22 -25.79
CA ILE A 391 10.27 6.82 -24.65
C ILE A 391 8.85 7.38 -24.76
N ASN A 392 7.87 6.53 -24.48
CA ASN A 392 6.52 6.94 -24.11
C ASN A 392 6.41 6.77 -22.58
N GLY A 393 6.54 7.88 -21.86
CA GLY A 393 6.93 7.81 -20.46
C GLY A 393 7.40 9.13 -19.86
N ARG A 394 8.02 9.01 -18.70
CA ARG A 394 8.58 10.14 -17.95
C ARG A 394 10.01 9.83 -17.52
N LEU A 395 10.89 10.82 -17.60
CA LEU A 395 12.27 10.75 -17.13
C LEU A 395 12.37 11.60 -15.86
N LEU A 396 12.19 10.97 -14.69
CA LEU A 396 12.19 11.64 -13.38
C LEU A 396 13.48 11.26 -12.62
N ALA A 397 14.50 12.12 -12.67
CA ALA A 397 15.83 11.85 -12.12
C ALA A 397 16.15 12.72 -10.90
N GLN A 398 16.62 12.10 -9.82
CA GLN A 398 17.13 12.84 -8.65
C GLN A 398 18.55 13.41 -8.87
N THR A 399 19.19 13.14 -10.01
CA THR A 399 20.34 13.91 -10.50
C THR A 399 20.06 14.52 -11.87
N ALA A 400 20.70 14.04 -12.93
CA ALA A 400 20.63 14.60 -14.28
C ALA A 400 19.87 13.70 -15.25
N VAL A 401 19.40 14.30 -16.34
CA VAL A 401 18.94 13.57 -17.54
C VAL A 401 19.87 13.94 -18.70
N THR A 402 20.32 12.96 -19.49
CA THR A 402 21.11 13.19 -20.71
C THR A 402 20.37 12.64 -21.93
N LEU A 403 20.31 13.45 -22.99
CA LEU A 403 19.63 13.12 -24.25
C LEU A 403 20.60 13.19 -25.44
N GLN A 404 20.36 12.36 -26.44
CA GLN A 404 21.03 12.34 -27.74
C GLN A 404 19.99 12.08 -28.84
N SER A 405 19.52 13.14 -29.49
CA SER A 405 18.54 13.07 -30.59
C SER A 405 17.33 12.18 -30.28
N ASN A 406 16.73 12.33 -29.10
CA ASN A 406 15.69 11.44 -28.60
C ASN A 406 14.28 11.96 -28.86
N VAL A 407 13.31 11.05 -28.79
CA VAL A 407 11.89 11.40 -28.68
C VAL A 407 11.39 11.03 -27.30
N VAL A 408 10.90 12.02 -26.53
CA VAL A 408 10.34 11.83 -25.19
C VAL A 408 8.89 12.27 -25.22
N THR A 409 7.95 11.36 -25.02
CA THR A 409 6.51 11.66 -25.08
C THR A 409 5.86 11.36 -23.75
N LEU A 410 5.22 12.37 -23.14
CA LEU A 410 4.42 12.20 -21.94
C LEU A 410 3.26 11.22 -22.22
N PRO A 411 3.02 10.20 -21.38
CA PRO A 411 1.90 9.27 -21.57
C PRO A 411 0.56 9.99 -21.54
N ALA A 412 -0.37 9.53 -22.39
CA ALA A 412 -1.76 9.95 -22.32
C ALA A 412 -2.36 9.61 -20.94
N GLN A 413 -3.04 10.57 -20.33
CA GLN A 413 -3.59 10.46 -18.97
C GLN A 413 -4.89 9.65 -18.89
#